data_AF-A0A543Q5S4-F1
#
_entry.id   AF-A0A543Q5S4-F1
#
_cell.length_a   1.000
_cell.length_b   1.000
_cell.length_c   1.000
_cell.angle_alpha   90.00
_cell.angle_beta   90.00
_cell.angle_gamma   90.00
#
_symmetry.space_group_name_H-M   'P 1'
#
loop_
_entity.id
_entity.type
_entity.pdbx_description
1 polymer ?
#
loop_
_entity_poly.entity_id
_entity_poly.type
_entity_poly.pdbx_seq_one_letter_code
_entity_poly.pdbx_strand_id
1 'polypeptide(L)'
;MMQLPSIRPQRDPNTGIVTIDNEPVIFHCNHYNRFLQLVVEDCHYIQRDPILKQSAAEVSFRQLQQHFKSCPDWSVEDRLAYAEAVYRFCGFGDLPLASFHLPENPGNAFQIIEKNSHYGFALRLNYGKRRWAGEHFDLGFAIGALSAVYEAPFAGHLGNRLGDQSLSRGDEQTELWMSQIHIANPDGNIVGTQAIAEVRLPSEAADIPERTVGLHLDEAGIIAAVSGMPLQGDEHGLIREFGVCLTRHYADYYNLVSFRFEAALVNALATHPLLDEMLWYEYPALFYYKEKFAGLQGKDLADTLLIEAGHICGFNTMGGIMRSDPWYQLVVPQLRCREDWLAGIVACINALGWGVWRIHELVPNERLVLRAWYPYESLGYLRSFGRADHPVDYLLTGIGASLMNLLYSADITAKPDLSLEFYYQVNRSKAGFWGRQSACVAMGDPYSEVIVERNVL
;
A
#
# COMPACT_ATOMS: atom_id res chain seq x y z
N MET A 1 -4.88 -30.99 -5.53
CA MET A 1 -5.05 -29.54 -5.35
C MET A 1 -6.11 -29.09 -6.33
N MET A 2 -7.15 -28.40 -5.86
CA MET A 2 -8.11 -27.74 -6.75
C MET A 2 -7.32 -26.68 -7.53
N GLN A 3 -7.50 -26.60 -8.85
CA GLN A 3 -6.87 -25.55 -9.65
C GLN A 3 -7.57 -24.24 -9.31
N LEU A 4 -6.84 -23.27 -8.74
CA LEU A 4 -7.41 -21.97 -8.41
C LEU A 4 -7.94 -21.29 -9.68
N PRO A 5 -9.09 -20.58 -9.60
CA PRO A 5 -9.58 -19.75 -10.69
C PRO A 5 -8.51 -18.81 -11.27
N SER A 6 -8.56 -18.57 -12.57
CA SER A 6 -7.64 -17.65 -13.25
C SER A 6 -8.00 -16.20 -12.90
N ILE A 7 -7.12 -15.52 -12.16
CA ILE A 7 -7.20 -14.08 -11.91
C ILE A 7 -6.43 -13.34 -13.00
N ARG A 8 -7.04 -12.32 -13.60
CA ARG A 8 -6.46 -11.54 -14.71
C ARG A 8 -6.48 -10.04 -14.40
N PRO A 9 -5.37 -9.48 -13.92
CA PRO A 9 -5.23 -8.03 -13.82
C PRO A 9 -5.35 -7.38 -15.20
N GLN A 10 -6.06 -6.26 -15.26
CA GLN A 10 -6.22 -5.46 -16.47
C GLN A 10 -5.51 -4.13 -16.27
N ARG A 11 -4.51 -3.84 -17.11
CA ARG A 11 -3.80 -2.55 -17.11
C ARG A 11 -4.40 -1.64 -18.17
N ASP A 12 -4.78 -0.43 -17.80
CA ASP A 12 -5.06 0.63 -18.74
C ASP A 12 -3.73 1.25 -19.19
N PRO A 13 -3.37 1.16 -20.49
CA PRO A 13 -2.11 1.69 -20.99
C PRO A 13 -2.02 3.22 -20.93
N ASN A 14 -3.15 3.93 -20.90
CA ASN A 14 -3.18 5.39 -20.92
C ASN A 14 -3.01 6.00 -19.53
N THR A 15 -3.56 5.33 -18.51
CA THR A 15 -3.53 5.83 -17.12
C THR A 15 -2.50 5.09 -16.26
N GLY A 16 -2.00 3.93 -16.72
CA GLY A 16 -1.11 3.08 -15.94
C GLY A 16 -1.82 2.36 -14.78
N ILE A 17 -3.11 2.59 -14.58
CA ILE A 17 -3.92 1.94 -13.54
C ILE A 17 -4.12 0.46 -13.88
N VAL A 18 -4.01 -0.37 -12.84
CA VAL A 18 -4.28 -1.80 -12.94
C VAL A 18 -5.50 -2.13 -12.09
N THR A 19 -6.40 -2.96 -12.60
CA THR A 19 -7.60 -3.42 -11.87
C THR A 19 -7.72 -4.93 -11.84
N ILE A 20 -8.31 -5.46 -10.76
CA ILE A 20 -8.85 -6.81 -10.68
C ILE A 20 -10.34 -6.67 -10.34
N ASP A 21 -11.23 -7.17 -11.19
CA ASP A 21 -12.69 -7.03 -11.03
C ASP A 21 -13.16 -5.59 -10.80
N ASN A 22 -12.61 -4.67 -11.60
CA ASN A 22 -12.80 -3.21 -11.52
C ASN A 22 -12.18 -2.53 -10.29
N GLU A 23 -11.64 -3.28 -9.33
CA GLU A 23 -10.96 -2.72 -8.18
C GLU A 23 -9.52 -2.30 -8.52
N PRO A 24 -9.11 -1.06 -8.28
CA PRO A 24 -7.72 -0.64 -8.50
C PRO A 24 -6.76 -1.37 -7.56
N VAL A 25 -5.72 -1.97 -8.13
CA VAL A 25 -4.67 -2.67 -7.41
C VAL A 25 -3.30 -2.16 -7.83
N ILE A 26 -2.38 -2.13 -6.88
CA ILE A 26 -1.02 -1.63 -7.05
C ILE A 26 -0.02 -2.52 -6.35
N PHE A 27 1.24 -2.48 -6.78
CA PHE A 27 2.30 -3.17 -6.05
C PHE A 27 2.86 -2.33 -4.92
N HIS A 28 3.02 -2.96 -3.76
CA HIS A 28 3.75 -2.43 -2.60
C HIS A 28 4.41 -3.57 -1.83
N CYS A 29 5.46 -3.25 -1.07
CA CYS A 29 6.19 -4.24 -0.28
C CYS A 29 5.77 -4.27 1.20
N ASN A 30 6.24 -5.33 1.88
CA ASN A 30 6.10 -5.53 3.31
C ASN A 30 6.61 -4.37 4.18
N HIS A 31 7.56 -3.58 3.70
CA HIS A 31 8.05 -2.41 4.45
C HIS A 31 7.01 -1.28 4.46
N TYR A 32 6.32 -1.05 3.34
CA TYR A 32 5.24 -0.07 3.26
C TYR A 32 4.04 -0.52 4.09
N ASN A 33 3.57 -1.75 3.87
CA ASN A 33 2.43 -2.32 4.58
C ASN A 33 2.64 -2.31 6.10
N ARG A 34 3.83 -2.73 6.55
CA ARG A 34 4.19 -2.66 7.98
C ARG A 34 4.16 -1.23 8.48
N PHE A 35 4.87 -0.31 7.82
CA PHE A 35 5.05 1.03 8.36
C PHE A 35 3.74 1.80 8.42
N LEU A 36 2.93 1.74 7.35
CA LEU A 36 1.63 2.40 7.31
C LEU A 36 0.71 1.87 8.43
N GLN A 37 0.70 0.56 8.67
CA GLN A 37 -0.09 0.00 9.77
C GLN A 37 0.40 0.47 11.15
N LEU A 38 1.71 0.48 11.37
CA LEU A 38 2.28 0.91 12.65
C LEU A 38 2.01 2.39 12.95
N VAL A 39 2.06 3.25 11.93
CA VAL A 39 1.68 4.66 12.06
C VAL A 39 0.27 4.81 12.65
N VAL A 40 -0.67 3.96 12.24
CA VAL A 40 -2.03 3.95 12.79
C VAL A 40 -2.09 3.34 14.19
N GLU A 41 -1.42 2.21 14.40
CA GLU A 41 -1.46 1.48 15.69
C GLU A 41 -0.78 2.23 16.83
N ASP A 42 0.25 3.01 16.52
CA ASP A 42 1.05 3.73 17.52
C ASP A 42 0.36 5.00 18.02
N CYS A 43 -0.84 5.37 17.54
CA CYS A 43 -1.53 6.58 18.00
C CYS A 43 -2.59 6.27 19.07
N HIS A 44 -2.38 6.74 20.31
CA HIS A 44 -3.22 6.50 21.50
C HIS A 44 -4.69 6.95 21.34
N TYR A 45 -4.91 8.07 20.65
CA TYR A 45 -6.22 8.74 20.59
C TYR A 45 -7.01 8.45 19.30
N ILE A 46 -6.56 7.47 18.51
CA ILE A 46 -7.21 7.08 17.26
C ILE A 46 -7.76 5.66 17.37
N GLN A 47 -8.98 5.46 16.88
CA GLN A 47 -9.56 4.14 16.72
C GLN A 47 -8.99 3.48 15.47
N ARG A 48 -8.15 2.45 15.64
CA ARG A 48 -7.49 1.74 14.53
C ARG A 48 -8.42 0.85 13.71
N ASP A 49 -9.45 0.29 14.32
CA ASP A 49 -10.34 -0.70 13.68
C ASP A 49 -11.09 -0.14 12.45
N PRO A 50 -11.70 1.07 12.51
CA PRO A 50 -12.27 1.73 11.34
C PRO A 50 -11.26 2.06 10.24
N ILE A 51 -9.99 2.22 10.58
CA ILE A 51 -8.93 2.62 9.64
C ILE A 51 -8.36 1.40 8.93
N LEU A 52 -7.98 0.35 9.68
CA LEU A 52 -7.30 -0.82 9.12
C LEU A 52 -8.31 -1.90 8.70
N LYS A 53 -8.97 -2.52 9.67
CA LYS A 53 -9.88 -3.66 9.47
C LYS A 53 -11.05 -3.30 8.56
N GLN A 54 -11.73 -2.18 8.84
CA GLN A 54 -12.93 -1.81 8.08
C GLN A 54 -12.59 -1.39 6.64
N SER A 55 -11.48 -0.68 6.41
CA SER A 55 -11.05 -0.33 5.05
C SER A 55 -10.76 -1.57 4.22
N ALA A 56 -10.14 -2.60 4.80
CA ALA A 56 -9.91 -3.89 4.14
C ALA A 56 -11.23 -4.62 3.83
N ALA A 57 -12.18 -4.62 4.77
CA ALA A 57 -13.49 -5.23 4.57
C ALA A 57 -14.31 -4.53 3.48
N GLU A 58 -14.28 -3.20 3.41
CA GLU A 58 -15.00 -2.42 2.39
C GLU A 58 -14.50 -2.73 0.98
N VAL A 59 -13.18 -2.65 0.73
CA VAL A 59 -12.63 -2.84 -0.62
C VAL A 59 -12.78 -4.28 -1.11
N SER A 60 -12.57 -5.26 -0.22
CA SER A 60 -12.73 -6.69 -0.57
C SER A 60 -14.18 -7.06 -0.80
N PHE A 61 -15.10 -6.60 0.06
CA PHE A 61 -16.54 -6.78 -0.13
C PHE A 61 -17.01 -6.20 -1.46
N ARG A 62 -16.61 -4.94 -1.74
CA ARG A 62 -17.01 -4.22 -2.95
C ARG A 62 -16.55 -4.94 -4.22
N GLN A 63 -15.28 -5.34 -4.27
CA GLN A 63 -14.74 -6.11 -5.39
C GLN A 63 -15.48 -7.44 -5.58
N LEU A 64 -15.53 -8.27 -4.53
CA LEU A 64 -16.06 -9.63 -4.63
C LEU A 64 -17.57 -9.63 -4.89
N GLN A 65 -18.33 -8.73 -4.26
CA GLN A 65 -19.76 -8.61 -4.52
C GLN A 65 -20.02 -8.24 -5.99
N GLN A 66 -19.25 -7.31 -6.55
CA GLN A 66 -19.40 -6.92 -7.95
C GLN A 66 -19.04 -8.08 -8.90
N HIS A 67 -17.97 -8.82 -8.60
CA HIS A 67 -17.60 -10.01 -9.35
C HIS A 67 -18.71 -11.07 -9.31
N PHE A 68 -19.22 -11.43 -8.12
CA PHE A 68 -20.26 -12.46 -7.98
C PHE A 68 -21.58 -12.06 -8.63
N LYS A 69 -21.94 -10.77 -8.65
CA LYS A 69 -23.09 -10.28 -9.43
C LYS A 69 -22.95 -10.54 -10.94
N SER A 70 -21.72 -10.58 -11.46
CA SER A 70 -21.44 -10.92 -12.86
C SER A 70 -21.43 -12.43 -13.14
N CYS A 71 -21.42 -13.25 -12.08
CA CYS A 71 -21.40 -14.71 -12.12
C CYS A 71 -22.56 -15.29 -11.29
N PRO A 72 -23.83 -15.03 -11.65
CA PRO A 72 -24.98 -15.38 -10.81
C PRO A 72 -25.16 -16.89 -10.59
N ASP A 73 -24.64 -17.71 -11.50
CA ASP A 73 -24.74 -19.17 -11.45
C ASP A 73 -23.68 -19.83 -10.54
N TRP A 74 -22.71 -19.07 -10.00
CA TRP A 74 -21.68 -19.60 -9.12
C TRP A 74 -22.25 -20.00 -7.77
N SER A 75 -21.90 -21.21 -7.32
CA SER A 75 -22.26 -21.70 -5.99
C SER A 75 -21.49 -20.96 -4.88
N VAL A 76 -21.87 -21.20 -3.63
CA VAL A 76 -21.12 -20.67 -2.47
C VAL A 76 -19.67 -21.17 -2.51
N GLU A 77 -19.46 -22.44 -2.87
CA GLU A 77 -18.14 -23.06 -2.98
C GLU A 77 -17.30 -22.39 -4.08
N ASP A 78 -17.88 -22.09 -5.24
CA ASP A 78 -17.19 -21.37 -6.32
C ASP A 78 -16.77 -19.96 -5.88
N ARG A 79 -17.68 -19.23 -5.20
CA ARG A 79 -17.41 -17.89 -4.68
C ARG A 79 -16.31 -17.89 -3.60
N LEU A 80 -16.34 -18.88 -2.69
CA LEU A 80 -15.28 -19.08 -1.68
C LEU A 80 -13.93 -19.40 -2.32
N ALA A 81 -13.91 -20.31 -3.30
CA ALA A 81 -12.70 -20.68 -4.02
C ALA A 81 -12.10 -19.50 -4.79
N TYR A 82 -12.95 -18.64 -5.37
CA TYR A 82 -12.49 -17.42 -6.01
C TYR A 82 -11.91 -16.40 -5.03
N ALA A 83 -12.57 -16.16 -3.89
CA ALA A 83 -12.06 -15.24 -2.87
C ALA A 83 -10.69 -15.69 -2.32
N GLU A 84 -10.51 -16.99 -2.07
CA GLU A 84 -9.19 -17.56 -1.72
C GLU A 84 -8.17 -17.34 -2.84
N ALA A 85 -8.56 -17.58 -4.10
CA ALA A 85 -7.67 -17.40 -5.24
C ALA A 85 -7.20 -15.95 -5.40
N VAL A 86 -8.09 -14.96 -5.23
CA VAL A 86 -7.72 -13.54 -5.24
C VAL A 86 -6.74 -13.24 -4.13
N TYR A 87 -7.01 -13.70 -2.90
CA TYR A 87 -6.14 -13.46 -1.74
C TYR A 87 -4.72 -13.98 -1.96
N ARG A 88 -4.62 -15.24 -2.43
CA ARG A 88 -3.36 -15.90 -2.76
C ARG A 88 -2.66 -15.23 -3.94
N PHE A 89 -3.38 -14.96 -5.02
CA PHE A 89 -2.83 -14.33 -6.22
C PHE A 89 -2.19 -12.97 -5.91
N CYS A 90 -2.83 -12.21 -5.03
CA CYS A 90 -2.38 -10.89 -4.59
C CYS A 90 -1.17 -10.92 -3.64
N GLY A 91 -0.75 -12.09 -3.16
CA GLY A 91 0.42 -12.22 -2.31
C GLY A 91 0.16 -11.98 -0.82
N PHE A 92 -1.10 -12.08 -0.36
CA PHE A 92 -1.47 -11.81 1.02
C PHE A 92 -1.20 -12.99 1.97
N GLY A 93 -1.17 -14.23 1.47
CA GLY A 93 -1.00 -15.41 2.30
C GLY A 93 -1.93 -16.57 1.92
N ASP A 94 -2.26 -17.41 2.89
CA ASP A 94 -2.99 -18.67 2.70
C ASP A 94 -4.34 -18.76 3.44
N LEU A 95 -5.15 -17.70 3.40
CA LEU A 95 -6.48 -17.67 4.00
C LEU A 95 -7.41 -18.76 3.40
N PRO A 96 -7.79 -19.82 4.14
CA PRO A 96 -8.39 -21.02 3.55
C PRO A 96 -9.91 -20.92 3.41
N LEU A 97 -10.38 -20.09 2.48
CA LEU A 97 -11.82 -19.91 2.24
C LEU A 97 -12.45 -21.04 1.42
N ALA A 98 -11.73 -21.66 0.48
CA ALA A 98 -12.27 -22.70 -0.40
C ALA A 98 -12.68 -23.97 0.36
N SER A 99 -12.01 -24.25 1.48
CA SER A 99 -12.33 -25.38 2.36
C SER A 99 -13.20 -25.00 3.57
N PHE A 100 -13.55 -23.71 3.70
CA PHE A 100 -14.41 -23.22 4.76
C PHE A 100 -15.86 -23.67 4.54
N HIS A 101 -16.51 -24.07 5.62
CA HIS A 101 -17.94 -24.37 5.65
C HIS A 101 -18.58 -23.53 6.75
N LEU A 102 -19.68 -22.85 6.41
CA LEU A 102 -20.41 -22.07 7.39
C LEU A 102 -20.97 -23.01 8.48
N PRO A 103 -20.73 -22.73 9.77
CA PRO A 103 -21.26 -23.57 10.84
C PRO A 103 -22.79 -23.46 10.94
N GLU A 104 -23.44 -24.46 11.56
CA GLU A 104 -24.91 -24.51 11.71
C GLU A 104 -25.49 -23.30 12.46
N ASN A 105 -24.72 -22.73 13.40
CA ASN A 105 -25.09 -21.55 14.17
C ASN A 105 -24.09 -20.40 13.90
N PRO A 106 -24.17 -19.74 12.74
CA PRO A 106 -23.16 -18.75 12.31
C PRO A 106 -23.17 -17.46 13.14
N GLY A 107 -24.21 -17.23 13.95
CA GLY A 107 -24.22 -16.15 14.95
C GLY A 107 -23.29 -16.40 16.14
N ASN A 108 -22.87 -17.65 16.36
CA ASN A 108 -21.83 -17.97 17.34
C ASN A 108 -20.43 -17.73 16.75
N ALA A 109 -19.47 -17.45 17.62
CA ALA A 109 -18.09 -17.27 17.19
C ALA A 109 -17.51 -18.57 16.59
N PHE A 110 -16.88 -18.46 15.43
CA PHE A 110 -16.11 -19.51 14.77
C PHE A 110 -14.75 -18.98 14.33
N GLN A 111 -13.83 -19.87 13.93
CA GLN A 111 -12.47 -19.51 13.54
C GLN A 111 -12.21 -19.77 12.06
N ILE A 112 -11.43 -18.90 11.44
CA ILE A 112 -10.66 -19.19 10.23
C ILE A 112 -9.18 -19.14 10.63
N ILE A 113 -8.42 -20.17 10.23
CA ILE A 113 -7.02 -20.34 10.63
C ILE A 113 -6.15 -20.24 9.39
N GLU A 114 -5.29 -19.23 9.34
CA GLU A 114 -4.24 -19.09 8.32
C GLU A 114 -2.86 -19.45 8.91
N LYS A 115 -1.93 -19.90 8.08
CA LYS A 115 -0.57 -20.31 8.48
C LYS A 115 0.52 -19.47 7.84
N ASN A 116 0.18 -18.72 6.79
CA ASN A 116 1.05 -17.80 6.09
C ASN A 116 0.28 -16.51 5.87
N SER A 117 0.80 -15.41 6.39
CA SER A 117 0.27 -14.06 6.17
C SER A 117 1.40 -13.10 5.85
N HIS A 118 1.15 -12.24 4.87
CA HIS A 118 2.01 -11.13 4.53
C HIS A 118 2.19 -10.22 5.75
N TYR A 119 1.10 -9.79 6.39
CA TYR A 119 1.15 -8.93 7.58
C TYR A 119 1.76 -9.66 8.79
N GLY A 120 1.41 -10.92 9.00
CA GLY A 120 1.94 -11.77 10.08
C GLY A 120 3.47 -11.87 10.08
N PHE A 121 4.08 -11.99 8.89
CA PHE A 121 5.54 -11.91 8.75
C PHE A 121 6.06 -10.46 8.74
N ALA A 122 5.46 -9.58 7.93
CA ALA A 122 5.95 -8.21 7.70
C ALA A 122 6.10 -7.43 9.00
N LEU A 123 5.13 -7.56 9.90
CA LEU A 123 5.08 -6.86 11.18
C LEU A 123 6.16 -7.29 12.18
N ARG A 124 6.78 -8.46 11.98
CA ARG A 124 7.90 -8.95 12.80
C ARG A 124 9.26 -8.57 12.25
N LEU A 125 9.34 -8.23 10.96
CA LEU A 125 10.60 -7.90 10.30
C LEU A 125 11.28 -6.73 11.02
N ASN A 126 12.57 -6.88 11.36
CA ASN A 126 13.42 -5.93 12.09
C ASN A 126 13.11 -5.73 13.59
N TYR A 127 11.95 -6.14 14.10
CA TYR A 127 11.52 -5.82 15.48
C TYR A 127 11.12 -7.03 16.33
N GLY A 128 10.99 -8.21 15.74
CA GLY A 128 10.71 -9.45 16.46
C GLY A 128 9.23 -9.63 16.79
N LYS A 129 8.94 -10.31 17.91
CA LYS A 129 7.58 -10.71 18.29
C LYS A 129 6.78 -9.52 18.80
N ARG A 130 5.53 -9.41 18.36
CA ARG A 130 4.58 -8.39 18.84
C ARG A 130 3.85 -8.82 20.11
N ARG A 131 3.31 -7.84 20.83
CA ARG A 131 2.49 -8.06 22.03
C ARG A 131 1.03 -8.40 21.69
N TRP A 132 0.51 -7.87 20.59
CA TRP A 132 -0.83 -8.12 20.07
C TRP A 132 -0.78 -8.51 18.60
N ALA A 133 -1.77 -9.28 18.17
CA ALA A 133 -1.98 -9.64 16.78
C ALA A 133 -2.15 -8.40 15.90
N GLY A 134 -1.72 -8.49 14.64
CA GLY A 134 -1.68 -7.36 13.72
C GLY A 134 -2.17 -7.69 12.31
N GLU A 135 -2.74 -8.87 12.09
CA GLU A 135 -3.31 -9.33 10.81
C GLU A 135 -4.65 -8.62 10.46
N HIS A 136 -4.70 -7.30 10.64
CA HIS A 136 -5.92 -6.48 10.50
C HIS A 136 -6.48 -6.50 9.08
N PHE A 137 -5.61 -6.46 8.07
CA PHE A 137 -6.02 -6.58 6.68
C PHE A 137 -6.63 -7.95 6.40
N ASP A 138 -5.98 -9.02 6.86
CA ASP A 138 -6.39 -10.41 6.64
C ASP A 138 -7.78 -10.68 7.24
N LEU A 139 -8.00 -10.18 8.47
CA LEU A 139 -9.31 -10.19 9.12
C LEU A 139 -10.34 -9.40 8.32
N GLY A 140 -10.00 -8.18 7.88
CA GLY A 140 -10.90 -7.35 7.08
C GLY A 140 -11.28 -8.00 5.76
N PHE A 141 -10.31 -8.59 5.06
CA PHE A 141 -10.54 -9.37 3.84
C PHE A 141 -11.49 -10.54 4.09
N ALA A 142 -11.28 -11.32 5.17
CA ALA A 142 -12.17 -12.41 5.53
C ALA A 142 -13.61 -11.92 5.79
N ILE A 143 -13.77 -10.79 6.50
CA ILE A 143 -15.07 -10.15 6.72
C ILE A 143 -15.73 -9.76 5.39
N GLY A 144 -15.02 -9.07 4.51
CA GLY A 144 -15.56 -8.63 3.23
C GLY A 144 -15.91 -9.80 2.31
N ALA A 145 -15.04 -10.82 2.25
CA ALA A 145 -15.23 -12.02 1.45
C ALA A 145 -16.45 -12.83 1.90
N LEU A 146 -16.54 -13.22 3.18
CA LEU A 146 -17.69 -13.97 3.68
C LEU A 146 -18.99 -13.18 3.50
N SER A 147 -18.95 -11.87 3.70
CA SER A 147 -20.14 -11.04 3.55
C SER A 147 -20.61 -10.93 2.10
N ALA A 148 -19.68 -10.93 1.14
CA ALA A 148 -20.01 -10.97 -0.28
C ALA A 148 -20.51 -12.35 -0.74
N VAL A 149 -19.89 -13.43 -0.24
CA VAL A 149 -20.23 -14.82 -0.58
C VAL A 149 -21.64 -15.18 -0.12
N TYR A 150 -21.93 -14.94 1.16
CA TYR A 150 -23.18 -15.35 1.83
C TYR A 150 -24.26 -14.27 1.80
N GLU A 151 -23.96 -13.09 1.21
CA GLU A 151 -24.89 -11.96 1.12
C GLU A 151 -25.49 -11.55 2.48
N ALA A 152 -24.68 -11.68 3.53
CA ALA A 152 -25.05 -11.38 4.90
C ALA A 152 -23.86 -10.78 5.66
N PRO A 153 -24.08 -9.89 6.64
CA PRO A 153 -22.97 -9.21 7.31
C PRO A 153 -22.24 -10.15 8.27
N PHE A 154 -20.92 -10.15 8.19
CA PHE A 154 -20.02 -10.77 9.16
C PHE A 154 -19.25 -9.70 9.94
N ALA A 155 -18.80 -10.05 11.13
CA ALA A 155 -17.82 -9.31 11.89
C ALA A 155 -16.77 -10.26 12.45
N GLY A 156 -15.66 -9.69 12.92
CA GLY A 156 -14.63 -10.46 13.56
C GLY A 156 -13.63 -9.63 14.34
N HIS A 157 -12.76 -10.35 15.04
CA HIS A 157 -11.64 -9.83 15.81
C HIS A 157 -10.46 -10.78 15.70
N LEU A 158 -9.26 -10.24 15.86
CA LEU A 158 -8.05 -11.04 15.96
C LEU A 158 -8.01 -11.75 17.32
N GLY A 159 -7.48 -12.97 17.33
CA GLY A 159 -7.22 -13.73 18.53
C GLY A 159 -6.21 -13.03 19.46
N ASN A 160 -6.72 -12.19 20.35
CA ASN A 160 -5.94 -11.44 21.34
C ASN A 160 -6.26 -11.87 22.79
N ARG A 161 -7.01 -12.95 22.99
CA ARG A 161 -7.29 -13.51 24.30
C ARG A 161 -6.12 -14.41 24.72
N LEU A 162 -6.04 -14.68 26.03
CA LEU A 162 -5.03 -15.60 26.56
C LEU A 162 -5.22 -16.98 25.93
N GLY A 163 -4.18 -17.47 25.25
CA GLY A 163 -4.20 -18.77 24.55
C GLY A 163 -4.41 -18.66 23.03
N ASP A 164 -4.89 -17.54 22.52
CA ASP A 164 -5.04 -17.32 21.08
C ASP A 164 -3.67 -17.16 20.40
N GLN A 165 -3.57 -17.60 19.15
CA GLN A 165 -2.36 -17.56 18.33
C GLN A 165 -2.41 -16.48 17.23
N SER A 166 -1.26 -15.88 16.94
CA SER A 166 -1.06 -14.99 15.79
C SER A 166 0.38 -15.06 15.25
N LEU A 167 0.51 -15.08 13.93
CA LEU A 167 1.79 -15.11 13.24
C LEU A 167 2.66 -13.89 13.61
N SER A 168 2.08 -12.71 13.76
CA SER A 168 2.76 -11.46 14.16
C SER A 168 3.22 -11.47 15.61
N ARG A 169 2.59 -12.26 16.47
CA ARG A 169 3.08 -12.58 17.83
C ARG A 169 4.17 -13.66 17.84
N GLY A 170 4.45 -14.26 16.68
CA GLY A 170 5.46 -15.29 16.49
C GLY A 170 4.98 -16.69 16.86
N ASP A 171 3.66 -16.92 16.78
CA ASP A 171 3.03 -18.24 16.87
C ASP A 171 3.02 -18.91 15.47
N GLU A 172 2.49 -20.14 15.37
CA GLU A 172 2.52 -20.94 14.13
C GLU A 172 1.36 -20.62 13.16
N GLN A 173 0.33 -19.93 13.64
CA GLN A 173 -0.89 -19.64 12.89
C GLN A 173 -1.56 -18.38 13.42
N THR A 174 -2.46 -17.80 12.63
CA THR A 174 -3.35 -16.72 13.06
C THR A 174 -4.78 -17.23 13.16
N GLU A 175 -5.41 -16.98 14.30
CA GLU A 175 -6.81 -17.29 14.54
C GLU A 175 -7.68 -16.04 14.32
N LEU A 176 -8.44 -16.06 13.22
CA LEU A 176 -9.42 -15.03 12.88
C LEU A 176 -10.78 -15.44 13.46
N TRP A 177 -11.23 -14.77 14.52
CA TRP A 177 -12.49 -15.06 15.17
C TRP A 177 -13.63 -14.28 14.52
N MET A 178 -14.62 -15.00 14.02
CA MET A 178 -15.67 -14.50 13.13
C MET A 178 -17.06 -14.86 13.65
N SER A 179 -18.05 -14.06 13.29
CA SER A 179 -19.48 -14.36 13.51
C SER A 179 -20.34 -13.63 12.48
N GLN A 180 -21.40 -14.27 12.01
CA GLN A 180 -22.47 -13.58 11.29
C GLN A 180 -23.25 -12.70 12.27
N ILE A 181 -23.61 -11.49 11.86
CA ILE A 181 -24.35 -10.54 12.69
C ILE A 181 -25.74 -10.29 12.08
N HIS A 182 -26.74 -9.99 12.92
CA HIS A 182 -28.11 -9.73 12.47
C HIS A 182 -28.40 -8.24 12.23
N ILE A 183 -27.55 -7.35 12.75
CA ILE A 183 -27.64 -5.91 12.56
C ILE A 183 -26.29 -5.48 11.99
N ALA A 184 -26.29 -4.72 10.90
CA ALA A 184 -25.07 -4.07 10.45
C ALA A 184 -24.60 -3.14 11.58
N ASN A 185 -23.44 -3.45 12.18
CA ASN A 185 -22.87 -2.59 13.22
C ASN A 185 -22.75 -1.15 12.66
N PRO A 186 -23.04 -0.11 13.47
CA PRO A 186 -22.83 1.28 13.06
C PRO A 186 -21.39 1.51 12.55
N ASP A 187 -20.43 0.85 13.20
CA ASP A 187 -19.04 0.75 12.77
C ASP A 187 -18.86 -0.54 11.94
N GLY A 188 -18.91 -0.43 10.61
CA GLY A 188 -18.71 -1.58 9.72
C GLY A 188 -19.94 -2.09 8.98
N ASN A 189 -20.92 -1.23 8.67
CA ASN A 189 -21.96 -1.56 7.68
C ASN A 189 -21.38 -1.64 6.27
N ILE A 190 -20.69 -2.73 5.96
CA ILE A 190 -20.15 -3.00 4.62
C ILE A 190 -21.24 -3.27 3.58
N VAL A 191 -22.47 -3.61 3.99
CA VAL A 191 -23.60 -3.83 3.06
C VAL A 191 -24.00 -2.54 2.35
N GLY A 192 -23.65 -1.37 2.91
CA GLY A 192 -23.81 -0.05 2.30
C GLY A 192 -22.58 0.47 1.56
N THR A 193 -21.54 -0.34 1.34
CA THR A 193 -20.32 0.10 0.63
C THR A 193 -20.69 0.57 -0.77
N GLN A 194 -20.37 1.83 -1.08
CA GLN A 194 -20.70 2.44 -2.36
C GLN A 194 -19.85 1.85 -3.49
N ALA A 195 -20.38 1.80 -4.71
CA ALA A 195 -19.59 1.45 -5.89
C ALA A 195 -18.44 2.46 -6.11
N ILE A 196 -17.43 2.07 -6.90
CA ILE A 196 -16.34 2.96 -7.31
C ILE A 196 -16.95 4.17 -8.02
N ALA A 197 -16.77 5.35 -7.43
CA ALA A 197 -17.17 6.59 -8.08
C ALA A 197 -16.31 6.85 -9.31
N GLU A 198 -16.94 7.33 -10.39
CA GLU A 198 -16.21 7.84 -11.55
C GLU A 198 -15.55 9.17 -11.19
N VAL A 199 -14.24 9.27 -11.42
CA VAL A 199 -13.47 10.50 -11.19
C VAL A 199 -13.40 11.29 -12.49
N ARG A 200 -13.88 12.53 -12.47
CA ARG A 200 -13.76 13.46 -13.59
C ARG A 200 -12.58 14.39 -13.36
N LEU A 201 -11.58 14.28 -14.23
CA LEU A 201 -10.40 15.15 -14.25
C LEU A 201 -10.57 16.29 -15.26
N PRO A 202 -9.82 17.40 -15.12
CA PRO A 202 -9.74 18.42 -16.17
C PRO A 202 -9.25 17.80 -17.50
N SER A 203 -9.64 18.40 -18.63
CA SER A 203 -9.29 17.91 -19.97
C SER A 203 -7.78 17.76 -20.18
N GLU A 204 -7.01 18.67 -19.59
CA GLU A 204 -5.56 18.77 -19.64
C GLU A 204 -4.88 17.57 -18.94
N ALA A 205 -5.59 16.81 -18.11
CA ALA A 205 -5.08 15.57 -17.51
C ALA A 205 -4.89 14.45 -18.55
N ALA A 206 -5.50 14.57 -19.74
CA ALA A 206 -5.25 13.65 -20.86
C ALA A 206 -3.93 13.96 -21.60
N ASP A 207 -3.38 15.16 -21.43
CA ASP A 207 -2.18 15.61 -22.12
C ASP A 207 -0.91 15.17 -21.39
N ILE A 208 -0.63 13.86 -21.42
CA ILE A 208 0.60 13.29 -20.85
C ILE A 208 1.75 13.46 -21.85
N PRO A 209 2.80 14.23 -21.53
CA PRO A 209 3.92 14.41 -22.43
C PRO A 209 4.76 13.12 -22.54
N GLU A 210 5.38 12.96 -23.71
CA GLU A 210 6.49 12.03 -23.89
C GLU A 210 7.62 12.33 -22.89
N ARG A 211 8.38 11.30 -22.53
CA ARG A 211 9.53 11.46 -21.63
C ARG A 211 10.59 12.35 -22.28
N THR A 212 11.22 13.23 -21.50
CA THR A 212 12.29 14.14 -21.96
C THR A 212 13.68 13.81 -21.40
N VAL A 213 13.75 13.04 -20.30
CA VAL A 213 15.00 12.59 -19.64
C VAL A 213 15.26 11.12 -19.94
N GLY A 214 16.52 10.69 -20.09
CA GLY A 214 16.85 9.28 -20.33
C GLY A 214 16.33 8.71 -21.65
N LEU A 215 16.26 9.54 -22.71
CA LEU A 215 15.61 9.24 -24.00
C LEU A 215 16.05 7.94 -24.71
N HIS A 216 17.21 7.38 -24.36
CA HIS A 216 17.72 6.14 -24.95
C HIS A 216 17.15 4.87 -24.32
N LEU A 217 16.46 4.97 -23.18
CA LEU A 217 15.79 3.84 -22.56
C LEU A 217 14.52 3.48 -23.32
N ASP A 218 14.34 2.21 -23.62
CA ASP A 218 13.07 1.66 -24.11
C ASP A 218 12.05 1.57 -22.97
N GLU A 219 11.35 2.68 -22.71
CA GLU A 219 10.33 2.74 -21.64
C GLU A 219 9.23 1.71 -21.87
N ALA A 220 8.75 1.60 -23.11
CA ALA A 220 7.68 0.69 -23.47
C ALA A 220 8.11 -0.76 -23.25
N GLY A 221 9.33 -1.12 -23.64
CA GLY A 221 9.93 -2.43 -23.38
C GLY A 221 10.09 -2.74 -21.90
N ILE A 222 10.54 -1.76 -21.09
CA ILE A 222 10.67 -1.92 -19.63
C ILE A 222 9.28 -2.12 -18.99
N ILE A 223 8.30 -1.29 -19.33
CA ILE A 223 6.93 -1.41 -18.81
C ILE A 223 6.35 -2.78 -19.18
N ALA A 224 6.50 -3.21 -20.45
CA ALA A 224 6.01 -4.50 -20.92
C ALA A 224 6.67 -5.67 -20.17
N ALA A 225 7.99 -5.62 -19.99
CA ALA A 225 8.73 -6.66 -19.28
C ALA A 225 8.31 -6.74 -17.81
N VAL A 226 8.26 -5.61 -17.08
CA VAL A 226 7.85 -5.58 -15.67
C VAL A 226 6.40 -6.01 -15.50
N SER A 227 5.49 -5.54 -16.37
CA SER A 227 4.07 -5.93 -16.35
C SER A 227 3.85 -7.42 -16.64
N GLY A 228 4.76 -8.03 -17.41
CA GLY A 228 4.72 -9.45 -17.77
C GLY A 228 5.36 -10.39 -16.75
N MET A 229 5.98 -9.87 -15.68
CA MET A 229 6.58 -10.72 -14.65
C MET A 229 5.50 -11.51 -13.90
N PRO A 230 5.75 -12.80 -13.57
CA PRO A 230 4.79 -13.65 -12.87
C PRO A 230 4.75 -13.34 -11.36
N LEU A 231 4.46 -12.09 -11.01
CA LEU A 231 4.40 -11.59 -9.64
C LEU A 231 3.07 -12.01 -8.97
N GLN A 232 2.89 -13.30 -8.73
CA GLN A 232 1.72 -13.90 -8.07
C GLN A 232 2.15 -14.75 -6.89
N GLY A 233 1.24 -14.99 -5.94
CA GLY A 233 1.55 -15.76 -4.74
C GLY A 233 2.10 -17.15 -5.03
N ASP A 234 3.13 -17.52 -4.27
CA ASP A 234 3.75 -18.85 -4.29
C ASP A 234 2.87 -19.91 -3.61
N GLU A 235 3.46 -21.06 -3.25
CA GLU A 235 2.78 -22.13 -2.50
C GLU A 235 2.23 -21.67 -1.13
N HIS A 236 2.83 -20.64 -0.54
CA HIS A 236 2.36 -19.98 0.69
C HIS A 236 1.43 -18.80 0.41
N GLY A 237 1.13 -18.51 -0.86
CA GLY A 237 0.32 -17.37 -1.27
C GLY A 237 1.03 -16.02 -1.07
N LEU A 238 2.37 -16.01 -1.05
CA LEU A 238 3.19 -14.80 -0.86
C LEU A 238 3.98 -14.49 -2.13
N ILE A 239 4.22 -13.21 -2.44
CA ILE A 239 5.05 -12.80 -3.58
C ILE A 239 6.42 -12.38 -3.02
N ARG A 240 7.45 -13.22 -3.17
CA ARG A 240 8.81 -12.91 -2.72
C ARG A 240 9.71 -12.60 -3.90
N GLU A 241 9.97 -11.33 -4.13
CA GLU A 241 10.73 -10.86 -5.29
C GLU A 241 11.51 -9.58 -4.95
N PHE A 242 12.60 -9.31 -5.67
CA PHE A 242 13.45 -8.12 -5.47
C PHE A 242 13.98 -7.93 -4.04
N GLY A 243 14.16 -9.03 -3.29
CA GLY A 243 14.62 -9.00 -1.90
C GLY A 243 13.57 -8.51 -0.89
N VAL A 244 12.31 -8.39 -1.29
CA VAL A 244 11.18 -8.01 -0.44
C VAL A 244 10.02 -9.01 -0.59
N CYS A 245 9.03 -8.90 0.29
CA CYS A 245 7.73 -9.56 0.09
C CYS A 245 6.76 -8.52 -0.48
N LEU A 246 6.32 -8.69 -1.72
CA LEU A 246 5.39 -7.82 -2.42
C LEU A 246 3.93 -8.26 -2.16
N THR A 247 3.03 -7.33 -2.43
CA THR A 247 1.58 -7.56 -2.57
C THR A 247 1.09 -6.83 -3.81
N ARG A 248 0.14 -7.42 -4.55
CA ARG A 248 -0.84 -6.61 -5.29
C ARG A 248 -1.90 -6.21 -4.31
N HIS A 249 -1.82 -5.00 -3.83
CA HIS A 249 -2.72 -4.54 -2.81
C HIS A 249 -3.74 -3.60 -3.41
N TYR A 250 -4.93 -3.58 -2.81
CA TYR A 250 -5.98 -2.61 -3.11
C TYR A 250 -5.44 -1.18 -2.96
N ALA A 251 -5.48 -0.41 -4.04
CA ALA A 251 -5.10 1.01 -3.99
C ALA A 251 -6.01 1.76 -3.00
N ASP A 252 -7.31 1.46 -3.05
CA ASP A 252 -8.30 2.10 -2.18
C ASP A 252 -8.19 1.68 -0.71
N TYR A 253 -7.58 0.53 -0.40
CA TYR A 253 -7.23 0.24 0.99
C TYR A 253 -6.23 1.25 1.53
N TYR A 254 -5.15 1.52 0.79
CA TYR A 254 -4.15 2.49 1.24
C TYR A 254 -4.71 3.90 1.32
N ASN A 255 -5.55 4.28 0.36
CA ASN A 255 -6.19 5.58 0.35
C ASN A 255 -7.11 5.74 1.57
N LEU A 256 -7.99 4.77 1.83
CA LEU A 256 -8.85 4.78 3.01
C LEU A 256 -8.04 4.79 4.31
N VAL A 257 -7.01 3.94 4.43
CA VAL A 257 -6.14 3.91 5.62
C VAL A 257 -5.48 5.27 5.84
N SER A 258 -4.85 5.84 4.82
CA SER A 258 -4.09 7.09 4.93
C SER A 258 -4.98 8.28 5.27
N PHE A 259 -6.11 8.42 4.56
CA PHE A 259 -6.97 9.59 4.72
C PHE A 259 -7.89 9.49 5.94
N ARG A 260 -8.32 8.27 6.33
CA ARG A 260 -9.01 8.07 7.63
C ARG A 260 -8.04 8.31 8.80
N PHE A 261 -6.78 7.89 8.66
CA PHE A 261 -5.75 8.18 9.66
C PHE A 261 -5.49 9.68 9.79
N GLU A 262 -5.27 10.39 8.68
CA GLU A 262 -5.09 11.84 8.69
C GLU A 262 -6.27 12.54 9.40
N ALA A 263 -7.50 12.24 8.99
CA ALA A 263 -8.69 12.83 9.59
C ALA A 263 -8.80 12.51 11.09
N ALA A 264 -8.54 11.27 11.50
CA ALA A 264 -8.57 10.86 12.90
C ALA A 264 -7.46 11.54 13.72
N LEU A 265 -6.27 11.70 13.16
CA LEU A 265 -5.13 12.36 13.82
C LEU A 265 -5.38 13.85 13.99
N VAL A 266 -5.87 14.53 12.96
CA VAL A 266 -6.26 15.95 13.03
C VAL A 266 -7.33 16.16 14.11
N ASN A 267 -8.34 15.28 14.18
CA ASN A 267 -9.36 15.34 15.22
C ASN A 267 -8.78 15.11 16.62
N ALA A 268 -7.87 14.16 16.79
CA ALA A 268 -7.22 13.89 18.07
C ALA A 268 -6.31 15.05 18.50
N LEU A 269 -5.59 15.69 17.58
CA LEU A 269 -4.74 16.85 17.84
C LEU A 269 -5.51 18.08 18.29
N ALA A 270 -6.80 18.17 17.94
CA ALA A 270 -7.67 19.25 18.43
C ALA A 270 -7.88 19.18 19.96
N THR A 271 -7.74 18.00 20.57
CA THR A 271 -7.88 17.81 22.03
C THR A 271 -6.58 17.43 22.73
N HIS A 272 -5.59 16.90 22.01
CA HIS A 272 -4.27 16.48 22.51
C HIS A 272 -3.16 17.06 21.62
N PRO A 273 -2.76 18.33 21.82
CA PRO A 273 -1.94 19.07 20.86
C PRO A 273 -0.45 18.69 20.89
N LEU A 274 -0.01 17.86 21.85
CA LEU A 274 1.39 17.49 22.01
C LEU A 274 1.64 16.06 21.51
N LEU A 275 2.63 15.91 20.62
CA LEU A 275 3.00 14.64 19.99
C LEU A 275 3.33 13.52 20.98
N ASP A 276 4.00 13.88 22.08
CA ASP A 276 4.44 12.97 23.12
C ASP A 276 3.28 12.45 23.99
N GLU A 277 2.12 13.10 23.93
CA GLU A 277 0.87 12.55 24.47
C GLU A 277 0.22 11.54 23.51
N MET A 278 0.49 11.64 22.20
CA MET A 278 -0.23 10.90 21.16
C MET A 278 0.38 9.56 20.79
N LEU A 279 1.71 9.41 20.86
CA LEU A 279 2.39 8.22 20.36
C LEU A 279 2.66 7.18 21.46
N TRP A 280 2.30 5.92 21.20
CA TRP A 280 2.81 4.77 21.93
C TRP A 280 4.32 4.74 21.74
N TYR A 281 5.05 4.97 22.82
CA TYR A 281 6.52 5.00 22.88
C TYR A 281 7.20 3.67 22.50
N GLU A 282 6.47 2.68 21.99
CA GLU A 282 6.98 1.35 21.68
C GLU A 282 7.78 1.30 20.37
N TYR A 283 7.77 2.34 19.52
CA TYR A 283 8.42 2.29 18.21
C TYR A 283 9.61 3.26 18.02
N PRO A 284 10.87 2.75 17.99
CA PRO A 284 12.07 3.57 17.84
C PRO A 284 12.13 4.39 16.55
N ALA A 285 11.46 3.94 15.47
CA ALA A 285 11.58 4.59 14.16
C ALA A 285 10.97 6.01 14.14
N LEU A 286 9.93 6.27 14.94
CA LEU A 286 9.32 7.60 15.13
C LEU A 286 10.20 8.50 16.02
N PHE A 287 10.94 7.90 16.97
CA PHE A 287 11.75 8.63 17.95
C PHE A 287 12.93 9.38 17.32
N TYR A 288 13.56 8.84 16.27
CA TYR A 288 14.67 9.51 15.56
C TYR A 288 14.26 10.78 14.82
N TYR A 289 12.97 10.96 14.60
CA TYR A 289 12.42 12.18 14.04
C TYR A 289 11.85 13.10 15.10
N LYS A 290 11.99 12.82 16.40
CA LYS A 290 11.46 13.70 17.44
C LYS A 290 11.90 15.16 17.24
N GLU A 291 13.12 15.39 16.74
CA GLU A 291 13.60 16.73 16.40
C GLU A 291 12.95 17.33 15.13
N LYS A 292 12.58 16.51 14.14
CA LYS A 292 11.87 16.96 12.93
C LYS A 292 10.37 17.12 13.13
N PHE A 293 9.78 16.29 13.98
CA PHE A 293 8.39 16.37 14.41
C PHE A 293 8.21 17.34 15.59
N ALA A 294 9.30 17.83 16.19
CA ALA A 294 9.24 18.81 17.28
C ALA A 294 8.57 20.09 16.77
N GLY A 295 7.38 20.37 17.28
CA GLY A 295 6.59 21.53 16.90
C GLY A 295 5.69 21.33 15.67
N LEU A 296 5.69 20.15 15.03
CA LEU A 296 4.66 19.81 14.05
C LEU A 296 3.34 19.55 14.80
N GLN A 297 2.26 20.13 14.28
CA GLN A 297 0.93 20.05 14.86
C GLN A 297 -0.11 19.80 13.77
N GLY A 298 -1.25 19.26 14.18
CA GLY A 298 -2.36 18.95 13.27
C GLY A 298 -1.91 18.10 12.07
N LYS A 299 -2.24 18.62 10.89
CA LYS A 299 -2.06 17.96 9.60
C LYS A 299 -0.59 17.70 9.23
N ASP A 300 0.31 18.64 9.51
CA ASP A 300 1.72 18.52 9.11
C ASP A 300 2.40 17.29 9.71
N LEU A 301 1.94 16.86 10.90
CA LEU A 301 2.37 15.61 11.51
C LEU A 301 1.87 14.39 10.72
N ALA A 302 0.58 14.36 10.38
CA ALA A 302 -0.01 13.27 9.58
C ALA A 302 0.73 13.12 8.24
N ASP A 303 0.93 14.23 7.54
CA ASP A 303 1.61 14.28 6.24
C ASP A 303 3.01 13.71 6.35
N THR A 304 3.77 14.14 7.35
CA THR A 304 5.15 13.71 7.51
C THR A 304 5.23 12.21 7.82
N LEU A 305 4.28 11.65 8.60
CA LEU A 305 4.21 10.21 8.88
C LEU A 305 3.84 9.39 7.64
N LEU A 306 2.89 9.87 6.83
CA LEU A 306 2.46 9.21 5.60
C LEU A 306 3.54 9.30 4.50
N ILE A 307 4.21 10.44 4.37
CA ILE A 307 5.36 10.62 3.46
C ILE A 307 6.51 9.69 3.87
N GLU A 308 6.75 9.50 5.17
CA GLU A 308 7.76 8.57 5.65
C GLU A 308 7.48 7.11 5.26
N ALA A 309 6.21 6.70 5.22
CA ALA A 309 5.84 5.40 4.68
C ALA A 309 6.31 5.26 3.22
N GLY A 310 6.11 6.32 2.41
CA GLY A 310 6.63 6.44 1.05
C GLY A 310 8.16 6.38 0.97
N HIS A 311 8.89 7.06 1.86
CA HIS A 311 10.36 6.99 1.89
C HIS A 311 10.87 5.57 2.14
N ILE A 312 10.29 4.90 3.13
CA ILE A 312 10.66 3.52 3.50
C ILE A 312 10.35 2.56 2.35
N CYS A 313 9.20 2.72 1.71
CA CYS A 313 8.83 1.96 0.52
C CYS A 313 9.83 2.19 -0.61
N GLY A 314 10.15 3.45 -0.92
CA GLY A 314 11.08 3.81 -1.98
C GLY A 314 12.45 3.19 -1.76
N PHE A 315 12.97 3.29 -0.54
CA PHE A 315 14.29 2.76 -0.22
C PHE A 315 14.36 1.25 -0.43
N ASN A 316 13.38 0.51 0.09
CA ASN A 316 13.41 -0.96 0.07
C ASN A 316 12.94 -1.52 -1.28
N THR A 317 11.82 -1.05 -1.84
CA THR A 317 11.26 -1.57 -3.09
C THR A 317 12.05 -1.09 -4.29
N MET A 318 12.26 0.23 -4.44
CA MET A 318 12.99 0.74 -5.60
C MET A 318 14.46 0.35 -5.53
N GLY A 319 15.07 0.42 -4.33
CA GLY A 319 16.42 -0.08 -4.11
C GLY A 319 16.54 -1.58 -4.37
N GLY A 320 15.55 -2.38 -3.94
CA GLY A 320 15.50 -3.83 -4.20
C GLY A 320 15.44 -4.15 -5.70
N ILE A 321 14.55 -3.47 -6.44
CA ILE A 321 14.46 -3.58 -7.91
C ILE A 321 15.80 -3.21 -8.54
N MET A 322 16.36 -2.04 -8.20
CA MET A 322 17.62 -1.54 -8.74
C MET A 322 18.85 -2.42 -8.41
N ARG A 323 18.78 -3.27 -7.39
CA ARG A 323 19.83 -4.24 -7.04
C ARG A 323 19.65 -5.61 -7.68
N SER A 324 18.45 -5.90 -8.18
CA SER A 324 18.03 -7.23 -8.64
C SER A 324 18.68 -7.65 -9.96
N ASP A 325 18.75 -8.96 -10.21
CA ASP A 325 19.25 -9.48 -11.49
C ASP A 325 18.41 -9.03 -12.70
N PRO A 326 17.06 -9.02 -12.65
CA PRO A 326 16.24 -8.48 -13.73
C PRO A 326 16.60 -7.04 -14.12
N TRP A 327 16.91 -6.17 -13.16
CA TRP A 327 17.35 -4.79 -13.45
C TRP A 327 18.67 -4.76 -14.23
N TYR A 328 19.64 -5.57 -13.83
CA TYR A 328 20.95 -5.63 -14.49
C TYR A 328 20.89 -6.29 -15.88
N GLN A 329 19.89 -7.14 -16.12
CA GLN A 329 19.68 -7.77 -17.43
C GLN A 329 18.88 -6.89 -18.38
N LEU A 330 17.88 -6.16 -17.89
CA LEU A 330 16.94 -5.41 -18.70
C LEU A 330 17.31 -3.92 -18.84
N VAL A 331 17.60 -3.26 -17.71
CA VAL A 331 17.70 -1.78 -17.65
C VAL A 331 19.15 -1.33 -17.78
N VAL A 332 20.07 -1.91 -17.00
CA VAL A 332 21.49 -1.51 -16.98
C VAL A 332 22.15 -1.48 -18.37
N PRO A 333 21.91 -2.43 -19.29
CA PRO A 333 22.54 -2.40 -20.62
C PRO A 333 22.13 -1.20 -21.48
N GLN A 334 21.05 -0.51 -21.12
CA GLN A 334 20.55 0.65 -21.85
C GLN A 334 21.12 1.97 -21.33
N LEU A 335 21.60 2.01 -20.07
CA LEU A 335 22.05 3.24 -19.39
C LEU A 335 23.29 3.85 -20.04
N ARG A 336 23.35 5.18 -20.13
CA ARG A 336 24.51 5.92 -20.66
C ARG A 336 25.20 6.79 -19.62
N CYS A 337 24.47 7.27 -18.62
CA CYS A 337 24.98 8.01 -17.46
C CYS A 337 24.28 7.58 -16.17
N ARG A 338 24.73 8.15 -15.04
CA ARG A 338 24.20 7.83 -13.70
C ARG A 338 22.73 8.20 -13.58
N GLU A 339 22.33 9.33 -14.15
CA GLU A 339 20.98 9.88 -14.08
C GLU A 339 19.94 8.99 -14.76
N ASP A 340 20.35 8.15 -15.71
CA ASP A 340 19.44 7.23 -16.40
C ASP A 340 18.87 6.16 -15.46
N TRP A 341 19.51 5.91 -14.32
CA TRP A 341 18.93 5.07 -13.26
C TRP A 341 17.57 5.60 -12.82
N LEU A 342 17.39 6.92 -12.72
CA LEU A 342 16.10 7.53 -12.36
C LEU A 342 15.06 7.31 -13.46
N ALA A 343 15.44 7.49 -14.73
CA ALA A 343 14.51 7.26 -15.84
C ALA A 343 14.11 5.77 -15.96
N GLY A 344 15.05 4.86 -15.72
CA GLY A 344 14.78 3.41 -15.72
C GLY A 344 13.86 2.97 -14.60
N ILE A 345 14.07 3.46 -13.38
CA ILE A 345 13.22 3.08 -12.24
C ILE A 345 11.83 3.72 -12.33
N VAL A 346 11.72 4.94 -12.89
CA VAL A 346 10.42 5.56 -13.21
C VAL A 346 9.66 4.73 -14.26
N ALA A 347 10.35 4.18 -15.26
CA ALA A 347 9.73 3.25 -16.21
C ALA A 347 9.19 1.98 -15.51
N CYS A 348 9.91 1.44 -14.53
CA CYS A 348 9.40 0.34 -13.71
C CYS A 348 8.18 0.75 -12.89
N ILE A 349 8.19 1.93 -12.25
CA ILE A 349 7.06 2.48 -11.47
C ILE A 349 5.79 2.55 -12.32
N ASN A 350 5.91 2.94 -13.59
CA ASN A 350 4.78 3.02 -14.53
C ASN A 350 4.11 1.66 -14.83
N ALA A 351 4.73 0.54 -14.44
CA ALA A 351 4.15 -0.81 -14.51
C ALA A 351 3.47 -1.25 -13.20
N LEU A 352 3.63 -0.51 -12.09
CA LEU A 352 3.19 -0.93 -10.75
C LEU A 352 1.76 -0.52 -10.38
N GLY A 353 1.05 0.18 -11.27
CA GLY A 353 -0.31 0.67 -11.02
C GLY A 353 -0.38 2.06 -10.39
N TRP A 354 0.75 2.76 -10.23
CA TRP A 354 0.84 4.02 -9.48
C TRP A 354 0.44 5.29 -10.27
N GLY A 355 -0.17 5.11 -11.44
CA GLY A 355 -0.37 6.18 -12.42
C GLY A 355 0.77 6.23 -13.44
N VAL A 356 0.86 7.34 -14.19
CA VAL A 356 1.93 7.60 -15.16
C VAL A 356 2.84 8.70 -14.65
N TRP A 357 4.11 8.38 -14.41
CA TRP A 357 5.11 9.28 -13.87
C TRP A 357 6.07 9.76 -14.96
N ARG A 358 6.48 11.02 -14.86
CA ARG A 358 7.51 11.65 -15.70
C ARG A 358 8.48 12.43 -14.84
N ILE A 359 9.76 12.39 -15.24
CA ILE A 359 10.76 13.34 -14.79
C ILE A 359 10.57 14.61 -15.61
N HIS A 360 10.08 15.67 -14.98
CA HIS A 360 9.91 16.97 -15.62
C HIS A 360 11.23 17.76 -15.65
N GLU A 361 11.99 17.71 -14.55
CA GLU A 361 13.27 18.39 -14.38
C GLU A 361 14.21 17.49 -13.57
N LEU A 362 15.50 17.48 -13.94
CA LEU A 362 16.54 16.83 -13.17
C LEU A 362 17.82 17.67 -13.24
N VAL A 363 18.24 18.18 -12.08
CA VAL A 363 19.57 18.76 -11.85
C VAL A 363 20.35 17.77 -10.99
N PRO A 364 21.42 17.15 -11.54
CA PRO A 364 22.14 16.10 -10.85
C PRO A 364 22.53 16.50 -9.43
N ASN A 365 22.25 15.62 -8.47
CA ASN A 365 22.65 15.80 -7.08
C ASN A 365 22.06 17.02 -6.35
N GLU A 366 21.09 17.72 -6.96
CA GLU A 366 20.54 18.98 -6.45
C GLU A 366 19.01 18.95 -6.41
N ARG A 367 18.37 18.63 -7.54
CA ARG A 367 16.92 18.82 -7.71
C ARG A 367 16.30 17.79 -8.65
N LEU A 368 15.13 17.30 -8.29
CA LEU A 368 14.26 16.48 -9.14
C LEU A 368 12.84 17.02 -9.09
N VAL A 369 12.19 17.15 -10.24
CA VAL A 369 10.76 17.43 -10.34
C VAL A 369 10.07 16.26 -11.02
N LEU A 370 9.19 15.60 -10.29
CA LEU A 370 8.34 14.51 -10.79
C LEU A 370 6.93 15.03 -11.02
N ARG A 371 6.32 14.60 -12.13
CA ARG A 371 4.88 14.76 -12.37
C ARG A 371 4.23 13.39 -12.50
N ALA A 372 3.08 13.24 -11.88
CA ALA A 372 2.26 12.03 -11.95
C ALA A 372 0.86 12.38 -12.48
N TRP A 373 0.46 11.70 -13.54
CA TRP A 373 -0.90 11.70 -14.06
C TRP A 373 -1.62 10.47 -13.55
N TYR A 374 -2.90 10.61 -13.23
CA TYR A 374 -3.71 9.54 -12.65
C TYR A 374 -3.07 8.89 -11.40
N PRO A 375 -2.45 9.63 -10.45
CA PRO A 375 -1.87 9.03 -9.27
C PRO A 375 -2.95 8.39 -8.41
N TYR A 376 -2.71 7.16 -7.96
CA TYR A 376 -3.74 6.36 -7.28
C TYR A 376 -4.22 7.00 -5.96
N GLU A 377 -3.36 7.78 -5.29
CA GLU A 377 -3.67 8.50 -4.05
C GLU A 377 -4.72 9.57 -4.30
N SER A 378 -4.44 10.53 -5.19
CA SER A 378 -5.43 11.54 -5.59
C SER A 378 -6.71 10.95 -6.17
N LEU A 379 -6.62 9.93 -7.03
CA LEU A 379 -7.82 9.31 -7.59
C LEU A 379 -8.69 8.66 -6.53
N GLY A 380 -8.09 7.96 -5.55
CA GLY A 380 -8.85 7.36 -4.46
C GLY A 380 -9.39 8.38 -3.46
N TYR A 381 -8.66 9.47 -3.23
CA TYR A 381 -9.17 10.60 -2.45
C TYR A 381 -10.43 11.17 -3.11
N LEU A 382 -10.37 11.48 -4.41
CA LEU A 382 -11.51 11.99 -5.18
C LEU A 382 -12.71 11.05 -5.13
N ARG A 383 -12.49 9.73 -5.21
CA ARG A 383 -13.56 8.72 -5.10
C ARG A 383 -14.24 8.72 -3.74
N SER A 384 -13.47 8.83 -2.66
CA SER A 384 -13.96 8.56 -1.31
C SER A 384 -14.37 9.82 -0.55
N PHE A 385 -13.71 10.94 -0.82
CA PHE A 385 -13.80 12.17 -0.03
C PHE A 385 -14.12 13.42 -0.88
N GLY A 386 -14.14 13.29 -2.22
CA GLY A 386 -14.33 14.43 -3.12
C GLY A 386 -13.05 15.25 -3.28
N ARG A 387 -13.18 16.57 -3.48
CA ARG A 387 -12.03 17.45 -3.73
C ARG A 387 -11.23 17.69 -2.45
N ALA A 388 -9.92 17.52 -2.49
CA ALA A 388 -9.02 17.86 -1.40
C ALA A 388 -8.79 19.37 -1.32
N ASP A 389 -8.62 19.89 -0.11
CA ASP A 389 -8.19 21.27 0.16
C ASP A 389 -6.68 21.42 0.30
N HIS A 390 -5.93 20.32 0.18
CA HIS A 390 -4.48 20.24 0.30
C HIS A 390 -3.89 19.07 -0.53
N PRO A 391 -2.56 18.99 -0.73
CA PRO A 391 -1.93 17.91 -1.47
C PRO A 391 -1.91 16.58 -0.72
N VAL A 392 -2.31 15.49 -1.37
CA VAL A 392 -2.55 14.17 -0.72
C VAL A 392 -1.71 13.01 -1.28
N ASP A 393 -0.81 13.26 -2.25
CA ASP A 393 0.04 12.21 -2.81
C ASP A 393 1.31 12.00 -1.96
N TYR A 394 1.09 11.47 -0.75
CA TYR A 394 2.11 11.27 0.29
C TYR A 394 3.16 10.23 -0.13
N LEU A 395 2.73 9.10 -0.69
CA LEU A 395 3.62 8.07 -1.20
C LEU A 395 4.46 8.61 -2.35
N LEU A 396 3.84 9.25 -3.35
CA LEU A 396 4.56 9.88 -4.46
C LEU A 396 5.69 10.79 -3.95
N THR A 397 5.39 11.61 -2.94
CA THR A 397 6.35 12.52 -2.30
C THR A 397 7.52 11.76 -1.66
N GLY A 398 7.22 10.74 -0.85
CA GLY A 398 8.25 9.92 -0.19
C GLY A 398 9.09 9.11 -1.19
N ILE A 399 8.48 8.55 -2.23
CA ILE A 399 9.23 7.83 -3.27
C ILE A 399 10.18 8.78 -3.99
N GLY A 400 9.72 9.96 -4.42
CA GLY A 400 10.56 10.93 -5.14
C GLY A 400 11.82 11.30 -4.37
N ALA A 401 11.67 11.61 -3.07
CA ALA A 401 12.80 11.87 -2.19
C ALA A 401 13.70 10.64 -2.00
N SER A 402 13.12 9.44 -1.86
CA SER A 402 13.90 8.23 -1.74
C SER A 402 14.70 7.90 -3.00
N LEU A 403 14.20 8.20 -4.20
CA LEU A 403 14.94 7.96 -5.45
C LEU A 403 16.22 8.79 -5.52
N MET A 404 16.15 10.07 -5.17
CA MET A 404 17.33 10.94 -5.09
C MET A 404 18.30 10.49 -3.99
N ASN A 405 17.78 10.10 -2.83
CA ASN A 405 18.61 9.56 -1.74
C ASN A 405 19.30 8.26 -2.13
N LEU A 406 18.61 7.32 -2.78
CA LEU A 406 19.22 6.07 -3.28
C LEU A 406 20.30 6.35 -4.32
N LEU A 407 20.03 7.25 -5.27
CA LEU A 407 20.99 7.51 -6.34
C LEU A 407 22.22 8.25 -5.81
N TYR A 408 22.05 9.32 -5.04
CA TYR A 408 23.14 10.26 -4.72
C TYR A 408 23.71 10.12 -3.31
N SER A 409 22.90 9.73 -2.32
CA SER A 409 23.35 9.61 -0.93
C SER A 409 23.79 8.17 -0.60
N ALA A 410 23.10 7.16 -1.13
CA ALA A 410 23.41 5.75 -0.91
C ALA A 410 24.36 5.14 -1.96
N ASP A 411 24.43 5.77 -3.14
CA ASP A 411 25.04 5.20 -4.35
C ASP A 411 24.55 3.78 -4.67
N ILE A 412 23.26 3.68 -5.02
CA ILE A 412 22.61 2.41 -5.35
C ILE A 412 23.33 1.61 -6.46
N THR A 413 24.14 2.28 -7.29
CA THR A 413 24.90 1.66 -8.38
C THR A 413 25.95 0.67 -7.88
N ALA A 414 26.42 0.84 -6.64
CA ALA A 414 27.37 -0.04 -5.96
C ALA A 414 26.68 -1.24 -5.26
N LYS A 415 25.36 -1.41 -5.41
CA LYS A 415 24.55 -2.45 -4.76
C LYS A 415 24.71 -2.51 -3.22
N PRO A 416 24.59 -1.38 -2.49
CA PRO A 416 24.70 -1.38 -1.03
C PRO A 416 23.65 -2.29 -0.38
N ASP A 417 23.93 -2.80 0.82
CA ASP A 417 22.91 -3.53 1.58
C ASP A 417 21.85 -2.58 2.15
N LEU A 418 20.58 -2.91 1.95
CA LEU A 418 19.44 -2.06 2.31
C LEU A 418 18.95 -2.38 3.71
N SER A 419 19.84 -2.30 4.69
CA SER A 419 19.51 -2.52 6.09
C SER A 419 18.73 -1.35 6.67
N LEU A 420 18.02 -1.58 7.79
CA LEU A 420 17.33 -0.52 8.51
C LEU A 420 18.30 0.56 9.04
N GLU A 421 19.50 0.15 9.45
CA GLU A 421 20.55 1.07 9.87
C GLU A 421 21.02 1.95 8.71
N PHE A 422 21.24 1.35 7.54
CA PHE A 422 21.66 2.10 6.35
C PHE A 422 20.58 3.06 5.87
N TYR A 423 19.30 2.65 5.94
CA TYR A 423 18.17 3.55 5.69
C TYR A 423 18.23 4.81 6.56
N TYR A 424 18.52 4.67 7.85
CA TYR A 424 18.67 5.82 8.76
C TYR A 424 19.85 6.71 8.37
N GLN A 425 20.98 6.13 7.95
CA GLN A 425 22.14 6.91 7.52
C GLN A 425 21.86 7.72 6.24
N VAL A 426 21.11 7.15 5.29
CA VAL A 426 20.86 7.77 3.98
C VAL A 426 19.70 8.75 4.04
N ASN A 427 18.49 8.25 4.28
CA ASN A 427 17.25 9.01 4.13
C ASN A 427 17.00 9.97 5.30
N ARG A 428 17.70 9.79 6.43
CA ARG A 428 17.59 10.68 7.61
C ARG A 428 18.81 11.58 7.81
N SER A 429 19.76 11.60 6.87
CA SER A 429 20.88 12.54 6.93
C SER A 429 20.41 13.98 6.78
N LYS A 430 21.12 14.91 7.44
CA LYS A 430 20.90 16.36 7.25
C LYS A 430 21.13 16.81 5.81
N ALA A 431 21.92 16.07 5.06
CA ALA A 431 22.21 16.31 3.64
C ALA A 431 21.27 15.54 2.69
N GLY A 432 20.28 14.81 3.21
CA GLY A 432 19.37 13.98 2.42
C GLY A 432 18.38 14.81 1.61
N PHE A 433 17.74 14.17 0.64
CA PHE A 433 16.71 14.77 -0.21
C PHE A 433 15.33 14.65 0.41
N TRP A 434 14.52 15.69 0.26
CA TRP A 434 13.15 15.78 0.76
C TRP A 434 12.21 16.31 -0.32
N GLY A 435 10.99 15.77 -0.33
CA GLY A 435 9.96 16.12 -1.30
C GLY A 435 8.92 17.06 -0.71
N ARG A 436 8.34 17.90 -1.56
CA ARG A 436 7.10 18.64 -1.31
C ARG A 436 6.24 18.66 -2.56
N GLN A 437 4.92 18.74 -2.38
CA GLN A 437 4.00 18.85 -3.51
C GLN A 437 3.81 20.33 -3.92
N SER A 438 3.81 20.59 -5.23
CA SER A 438 3.50 21.91 -5.83
C SER A 438 2.19 21.91 -6.61
N ALA A 439 1.68 20.75 -6.99
CA ALA A 439 0.38 20.54 -7.63
C ALA A 439 -0.18 19.18 -7.19
N CYS A 440 -1.50 19.02 -7.18
CA CYS A 440 -2.17 17.78 -6.78
C CYS A 440 -3.47 17.56 -7.55
N VAL A 441 -3.63 16.38 -8.15
CA VAL A 441 -4.84 16.01 -8.89
C VAL A 441 -6.09 16.09 -8.00
N ALA A 442 -6.00 15.68 -6.73
CA ALA A 442 -7.14 15.76 -5.81
C ALA A 442 -7.59 17.20 -5.53
N MET A 443 -6.71 18.18 -5.72
CA MET A 443 -7.02 19.61 -5.59
C MET A 443 -7.59 20.20 -6.89
N GLY A 444 -7.64 19.43 -7.98
CA GLY A 444 -8.17 19.84 -9.29
C GLY A 444 -7.10 20.19 -10.33
N ASP A 445 -5.82 19.96 -10.03
CA ASP A 445 -4.75 20.12 -11.01
C ASP A 445 -4.77 18.98 -12.04
N PRO A 446 -4.23 19.19 -13.26
CA PRO A 446 -4.19 18.15 -14.29
C PRO A 446 -3.19 17.01 -13.99
N TYR A 447 -2.23 17.26 -13.10
CA TYR A 447 -1.25 16.28 -12.62
C TYR A 447 -0.83 16.65 -11.20
N SER A 448 -0.29 15.68 -10.48
CA SER A 448 0.38 15.92 -9.21
C SER A 448 1.86 16.17 -9.47
N GLU A 449 2.46 17.14 -8.79
CA GLU A 449 3.86 17.51 -8.96
C GLU A 449 4.58 17.47 -7.61
N VAL A 450 5.71 16.76 -7.58
CA VAL A 450 6.60 16.69 -6.43
C VAL A 450 7.94 17.29 -6.82
N ILE A 451 8.38 18.23 -5.98
CA ILE A 451 9.70 18.85 -6.03
C ILE A 451 10.56 18.23 -4.92
N VAL A 452 11.71 17.68 -5.32
CA VAL A 452 12.66 17.02 -4.43
C VAL A 452 13.98 17.77 -4.46
N GLU A 453 14.44 18.22 -3.31
CA GLU A 453 15.67 19.03 -3.16
C GLU A 453 16.49 18.56 -1.96
N ARG A 454 17.78 18.92 -1.93
CA ARG A 454 18.60 18.71 -0.73
C ARG A 454 18.02 19.49 0.43
N ASN A 455 17.91 18.84 1.58
CA ASN A 455 17.69 19.56 2.82
C ASN A 455 18.96 20.38 3.12
N VAL A 456 18.81 21.69 3.22
CA VAL A 456 19.84 22.57 3.77
C VAL A 456 19.31 23.03 5.12
N LEU A 457 19.23 22.10 6.09
CA LEU A 457 18.87 22.43 7.47
C LEU A 457 20.01 23.17 8.18
#